data_AF-A0A1P8SF34-F1
#
_entry.id   AF-A0A1P8SF34-F1
#
_cell.length_a   1.000
_cell.length_b   1.000
_cell.length_c   1.000
_cell.angle_alpha   90.00
_cell.angle_beta   90.00
_cell.angle_gamma   90.00
#
_symmetry.space_group_name_H-M   'P 1'
#
loop_
_entity.id
_entity.type
_entity.pdbx_description
1 polymer ?
#
loop_
_entity_poly.entity_id
_entity_poly.type
_entity_poly.pdbx_seq_one_letter_code
_entity_poly.pdbx_strand_id
1 'polypeptide(L)'
;VLWIFSSAKPLRTASNMFVVNLALCDFIMMLKSPVVIYNSFQHGFATGHSGCRVFGVMGTLSGIGASTTNACIAYDRYTTITRPFDGKITRTKAMVMIVFVWIYATPWMVLPTFEIWGRYVPEGYL
;
A
#
# COMPACT_ATOMS: atom_id res chain seq x y z
N VAL A 1 -12.24 -0.53 10.45
CA VAL A 1 -12.36 -1.11 9.08
C VAL A 1 -11.90 -2.57 9.06
N LEU A 2 -10.61 -2.86 9.26
CA LEU A 2 -10.05 -4.22 9.21
C LEU A 2 -10.82 -5.24 10.09
N TRP A 3 -11.12 -4.88 11.33
CA TRP A 3 -11.89 -5.73 12.27
C TRP A 3 -13.31 -6.06 11.79
N ILE A 4 -13.98 -5.10 11.17
CA ILE A 4 -15.38 -5.26 10.71
C ILE A 4 -15.41 -6.18 9.48
N PHE A 5 -14.48 -5.99 8.55
CA PHE A 5 -14.38 -6.80 7.34
C PHE A 5 -13.79 -8.20 7.59
N SER A 6 -12.99 -8.39 8.65
CA SER A 6 -12.48 -9.71 9.05
C SER A 6 -13.52 -10.54 9.82
N SER A 7 -14.36 -9.90 10.64
CA SER A 7 -15.32 -10.57 11.52
C SER A 7 -16.65 -10.90 10.81
N ALA A 8 -17.08 -10.10 9.83
CA ALA A 8 -18.33 -10.31 9.12
C ALA A 8 -18.19 -11.21 7.87
N LYS A 9 -18.55 -12.50 7.99
CA LYS A 9 -18.61 -13.47 6.87
C LYS A 9 -19.40 -13.02 5.62
N PRO A 10 -20.57 -12.35 5.73
CA PRO A 10 -21.32 -11.93 4.54
C PRO A 10 -20.61 -10.81 3.74
N LEU A 11 -19.66 -10.10 4.34
CA LEU A 11 -18.96 -8.97 3.72
C LEU A 11 -17.66 -9.37 2.98
N ARG A 12 -17.32 -10.65 2.84
CA ARG A 12 -16.12 -11.07 2.07
C ARG A 12 -16.33 -10.99 0.55
N THR A 13 -16.77 -9.88 -0.01
CA THR A 13 -16.86 -9.70 -1.47
C THR A 13 -15.52 -9.28 -2.07
N ALA A 14 -15.33 -9.46 -3.38
CA ALA A 14 -14.10 -9.06 -4.09
C ALA A 14 -13.74 -7.59 -3.85
N SER A 15 -14.73 -6.68 -3.92
CA SER A 15 -14.54 -5.25 -3.65
C SER A 15 -14.08 -4.99 -2.21
N ASN A 16 -14.58 -5.75 -1.23
CA ASN A 16 -14.19 -5.57 0.17
C ASN A 16 -12.77 -6.09 0.45
N MET A 17 -12.26 -7.05 -0.33
CA MET A 17 -10.86 -7.48 -0.24
C MET A 17 -9.89 -6.38 -0.67
N PHE A 18 -10.22 -5.60 -1.71
CA PHE A 18 -9.42 -4.45 -2.11
C PHE A 18 -9.44 -3.35 -1.04
N VAL A 19 -10.60 -3.08 -0.43
CA VAL A 19 -10.71 -2.11 0.67
C VAL A 19 -9.88 -2.53 1.88
N VAL A 20 -9.82 -3.84 2.19
CA VAL A 20 -8.93 -4.36 3.25
C VAL A 20 -7.46 -4.13 2.91
N ASN A 21 -7.05 -4.39 1.66
CA ASN A 21 -5.67 -4.13 1.23
C ASN A 21 -5.30 -2.64 1.30
N LEU A 22 -6.24 -1.77 0.90
CA LEU A 22 -6.07 -0.32 1.00
C LEU A 22 -5.94 0.13 2.46
N ALA A 23 -6.82 -0.37 3.34
CA ALA A 23 -6.77 -0.06 4.77
C ALA A 23 -5.46 -0.55 5.44
N LEU A 24 -4.87 -1.65 4.96
CA LEU A 24 -3.53 -2.08 5.38
C LEU A 24 -2.45 -1.10 4.93
N CYS A 25 -2.51 -0.61 3.70
CA CYS A 25 -1.58 0.42 3.19
C CYS A 25 -1.70 1.73 3.99
N ASP A 26 -2.92 2.16 4.32
CA ASP A 26 -3.15 3.35 5.16
C ASP A 26 -2.63 3.16 6.58
N PHE A 27 -2.74 1.95 7.14
CA PHE A 27 -2.18 1.65 8.46
C PHE A 27 -0.65 1.74 8.46
N ILE A 28 0.01 1.23 7.41
CA ILE A 28 1.46 1.39 7.21
C ILE A 28 1.82 2.88 7.11
N MET A 29 1.01 3.68 6.43
CA MET A 29 1.20 5.14 6.36
C MET A 29 1.02 5.82 7.73
N MET A 30 0.05 5.41 8.55
CA MET A 30 -0.10 5.94 9.92
C MET A 30 1.08 5.56 10.83
N LEU A 31 1.67 4.38 10.65
CA LEU A 31 2.86 3.96 11.41
C LEU A 31 4.10 4.82 11.10
N LYS A 32 4.15 5.47 9.93
CA LYS A 32 5.20 6.41 9.55
C LYS A 32 5.04 7.78 10.23
N SER A 33 3.82 8.20 10.58
CA SER A 33 3.53 9.49 11.24
C SER A 33 4.36 9.78 12.50
N PRO A 34 4.49 8.88 13.51
CA PRO A 34 5.31 9.16 14.69
C PRO A 34 6.79 9.38 14.36
N VAL A 35 7.31 8.72 13.31
CA VAL A 35 8.70 8.91 12.85
C VAL A 35 8.87 10.33 12.30
N VAL A 36 7.90 10.84 11.52
CA VAL A 36 7.92 12.24 11.03
C VAL A 36 7.90 13.22 12.20
N ILE A 37 6.99 13.01 13.16
CA ILE A 37 6.81 13.89 14.32
C ILE A 37 8.11 13.96 15.13
N TYR A 38 8.75 12.81 15.39
CA TYR A 38 10.01 12.74 16.11
C TYR A 38 11.16 13.47 15.38
N ASN A 39 11.28 13.28 14.06
CA ASN A 39 12.29 14.00 13.26
C ASN A 39 12.02 15.52 13.24
N SER A 40 10.75 15.94 13.24
CA SER A 40 10.37 17.36 13.30
C SER A 40 10.78 18.01 14.63
N PHE A 41 10.57 17.34 15.77
CA PHE A 41 10.99 17.85 17.09
C PHE A 41 12.51 17.99 17.24
N GLN A 42 13.28 17.13 16.57
CA GLN A 42 14.73 17.14 16.63
C GLN A 42 15.38 18.03 15.54
N HIS A 43 14.56 18.77 14.77
CA HIS A 43 15.00 19.66 13.69
C HIS A 43 16.05 19.02 12.78
N GLY A 44 15.84 17.75 12.45
CA GLY A 44 16.83 16.98 11.72
C GLY A 44 16.52 15.51 11.70
N PHE A 45 17.40 14.78 11.02
CA PHE A 45 17.28 13.35 10.83
C PHE A 45 17.74 12.56 12.07
N ALA A 46 16.98 12.66 13.15
CA ALA A 46 17.34 12.09 14.44
C ALA A 46 17.31 10.55 14.46
N THR A 47 16.58 9.93 13.54
CA THR A 47 16.48 8.46 13.48
C THR A 47 17.72 7.79 12.84
N GLY A 48 18.68 8.56 12.31
CA GLY A 48 19.92 8.02 11.71
C GLY A 48 19.67 7.20 10.44
N HIS A 49 20.71 6.90 9.64
CA HIS A 49 20.57 6.47 8.23
C HIS A 49 19.64 5.25 8.01
N SER A 50 19.60 4.34 8.99
CA SER A 50 18.67 3.20 9.04
C SER A 50 17.20 3.64 9.08
N GLY A 51 16.86 4.69 9.85
CA GLY A 51 15.53 5.27 9.92
C GLY A 51 15.03 5.81 8.58
N CYS A 52 15.88 6.51 7.81
CA CYS A 52 15.52 7.00 6.47
C CYS A 52 15.22 5.84 5.52
N ARG A 53 16.03 4.78 5.56
CA ARG A 53 15.80 3.60 4.71
C ARG A 53 14.47 2.93 5.05
N VAL A 54 14.19 2.69 6.33
CA VAL A 54 12.92 2.07 6.77
C VAL A 54 11.72 2.96 6.43
N PHE A 55 11.85 4.27 6.65
CA PHE A 55 10.82 5.25 6.31
C PHE A 55 10.52 5.31 4.81
N GLY A 56 11.56 5.35 3.98
CA GLY A 56 11.46 5.33 2.53
C GLY A 56 10.82 4.03 2.03
N VAL A 57 11.26 2.89 2.56
CA VAL A 57 10.69 1.57 2.26
C VAL A 57 9.19 1.52 2.59
N MET A 58 8.81 1.94 3.80
CA MET A 58 7.39 1.95 4.19
C MET A 58 6.56 2.90 3.33
N GLY A 59 7.10 4.08 3.02
CA GLY A 59 6.43 5.07 2.17
C GLY A 59 6.25 4.60 0.73
N THR A 60 7.28 3.99 0.13
CA THR A 60 7.19 3.39 -1.20
C THR A 60 6.18 2.24 -1.23
N LEU A 61 6.20 1.37 -0.22
CA LEU A 61 5.30 0.23 -0.11
C LEU A 61 3.83 0.68 0.02
N SER A 62 3.53 1.60 0.93
CA SER A 62 2.17 2.12 1.13
C SER A 62 1.69 2.92 -0.07
N GLY A 63 2.57 3.74 -0.67
CA GLY A 63 2.23 4.58 -1.83
C GLY A 63 1.90 3.74 -3.07
N ILE A 64 2.82 2.89 -3.50
CA ILE A 64 2.62 2.03 -4.68
C ILE A 64 1.50 1.01 -4.43
N GLY A 65 1.45 0.43 -3.23
CA GLY A 65 0.39 -0.48 -2.81
C GLY A 65 -0.99 0.17 -2.89
N ALA A 66 -1.16 1.38 -2.34
CA ALA A 66 -2.43 2.11 -2.37
C ALA A 66 -2.82 2.52 -3.80
N SER A 67 -1.89 3.09 -4.57
CA SER A 67 -2.15 3.51 -5.97
C SER A 67 -2.57 2.33 -6.85
N THR A 68 -1.86 1.20 -6.75
CA THR A 68 -2.18 0.01 -7.55
C THR A 68 -3.50 -0.62 -7.09
N THR A 69 -3.78 -0.63 -5.79
CA THR A 69 -5.07 -1.09 -5.26
C THR A 69 -6.23 -0.23 -5.77
N ASN A 70 -6.07 1.10 -5.80
CA ASN A 70 -7.07 2.01 -6.36
C ASN A 70 -7.29 1.76 -7.85
N ALA A 71 -6.24 1.46 -8.62
CA ALA A 71 -6.37 1.06 -10.01
C ALA A 71 -7.17 -0.25 -10.17
N CYS A 72 -6.94 -1.25 -9.31
CA CYS A 72 -7.73 -2.49 -9.31
C CYS A 72 -9.21 -2.23 -8.97
N ILE A 73 -9.50 -1.34 -8.01
CA ILE A 73 -10.88 -0.96 -7.67
C ILE A 73 -11.56 -0.28 -8.87
N ALA A 74 -10.88 0.67 -9.53
CA ALA A 74 -11.39 1.32 -10.73
C ALA A 74 -11.67 0.32 -11.85
N TYR A 75 -10.78 -0.65 -12.06
CA TYR A 75 -10.95 -1.72 -13.04
C TYR A 75 -12.13 -2.64 -12.73
N ASP A 76 -12.32 -3.04 -11.47
CA ASP A 76 -13.47 -3.84 -11.02
C ASP A 76 -14.79 -3.11 -11.27
N ARG A 77 -14.86 -1.81 -10.95
CA ARG A 77 -16.06 -0.97 -11.21
C ARG A 77 -16.31 -0.82 -12.70
N TYR A 78 -15.27 -0.56 -13.49
CA TYR A 78 -15.37 -0.44 -14.94
C TYR A 78 -15.91 -1.73 -15.58
N THR A 79 -15.35 -2.88 -15.21
CA THR A 79 -15.76 -4.19 -15.75
C THR A 79 -17.20 -4.53 -15.35
N THR A 80 -17.60 -4.20 -14.11
CA THR A 80 -18.97 -4.41 -13.63
C THR A 80 -20.00 -3.59 -14.43
N ILE A 81 -19.63 -2.36 -14.84
CA ILE A 81 -20.53 -1.47 -15.59
C ILE A 81 -20.59 -1.86 -17.08
N THR A 82 -19.44 -2.11 -17.69
CA THR A 82 -19.33 -2.33 -19.14
C THR A 82 -19.68 -3.75 -19.58
N ARG A 83 -19.55 -4.73 -18.68
CA ARG A 83 -19.82 -6.15 -18.98
C ARG A 83 -20.81 -6.77 -17.99
N PRO A 84 -22.09 -6.37 -18.03
CA PRO A 84 -23.09 -6.85 -17.07
C PRO A 84 -23.36 -8.37 -17.18
N PHE A 85 -23.13 -8.99 -18.35
CA PHE A 85 -23.35 -10.41 -18.59
C PHE A 85 -22.15 -11.31 -18.23
N ASP A 86 -20.95 -10.75 -18.06
CA ASP A 86 -19.69 -11.50 -17.83
C ASP A 86 -19.48 -11.83 -16.33
N GLY A 87 -20.46 -11.52 -15.48
CA GLY A 87 -20.46 -11.79 -14.06
C GLY A 87 -19.51 -10.89 -13.25
N LYS A 88 -19.74 -10.81 -11.93
CA LYS A 88 -18.86 -10.06 -11.02
C LYS A 88 -17.50 -10.77 -10.86
N ILE A 89 -16.43 -10.01 -10.61
CA ILE A 89 -15.12 -10.57 -10.31
C ILE A 89 -15.22 -11.54 -9.12
N THR A 90 -14.73 -12.76 -9.32
CA THR A 90 -14.71 -13.79 -8.27
C THR A 90 -13.67 -13.47 -7.21
N ARG A 91 -13.90 -13.94 -5.97
CA ARG A 91 -12.96 -13.73 -4.85
C ARG A 91 -11.54 -14.21 -5.17
N THR A 92 -11.42 -15.32 -5.89
CA THR A 92 -10.12 -15.88 -6.32
C THR A 92 -9.37 -14.92 -7.24
N LYS A 93 -10.06 -14.33 -8.24
CA LYS A 93 -9.45 -13.33 -9.13
C LYS A 93 -9.00 -12.10 -8.36
N ALA A 94 -9.81 -11.62 -7.41
CA ALA A 94 -9.44 -10.49 -6.56
C ALA A 94 -8.21 -10.79 -5.68
N MET A 95 -8.12 -11.99 -5.10
CA MET A 95 -6.93 -12.42 -4.33
C MET A 95 -5.68 -12.45 -5.22
N VAL A 96 -5.78 -13.00 -6.43
CA VAL A 96 -4.68 -13.02 -7.40
C VAL A 96 -4.24 -11.60 -7.76
N MET A 97 -5.18 -10.67 -8.01
CA MET A 97 -4.86 -9.27 -8.27
C MET A 97 -4.12 -8.62 -7.09
N ILE A 98 -4.55 -8.86 -5.85
CA ILE A 98 -3.85 -8.37 -4.65
C ILE A 98 -2.43 -8.93 -4.59
N VAL A 99 -2.24 -10.23 -4.82
CA VAL A 99 -0.89 -10.84 -4.85
C VAL A 99 -0.02 -10.18 -5.93
N PHE A 100 -0.57 -9.91 -7.10
CA PHE A 100 0.13 -9.16 -8.15
C PHE A 100 0.49 -7.73 -7.72
N VAL A 101 -0.39 -7.03 -6.98
CA VAL A 101 -0.07 -5.71 -6.41
C VAL A 101 1.16 -5.77 -5.51
N TRP A 102 1.22 -6.76 -4.61
CA TRP A 102 2.36 -6.94 -3.72
C TRP A 102 3.64 -7.31 -4.48
N ILE A 103 3.56 -8.22 -5.46
CA ILE A 103 4.68 -8.57 -6.33
C ILE A 103 5.15 -7.38 -7.16
N TYR A 104 4.23 -6.51 -7.59
CA TYR A 104 4.59 -5.30 -8.32
C TYR A 104 5.26 -4.27 -7.41
N ALA A 105 4.81 -4.12 -6.17
CA ALA A 105 5.39 -3.18 -5.22
C ALA A 105 6.78 -3.60 -4.70
N THR A 106 7.08 -4.90 -4.61
CA THR A 106 8.34 -5.38 -4.04
C THR A 106 9.60 -4.96 -4.81
N PRO A 107 9.70 -5.01 -6.15
CA PRO A 107 10.85 -4.49 -6.87
C PRO A 107 11.12 -3.02 -6.56
N TRP A 108 10.08 -2.18 -6.57
CA TRP A 108 10.23 -0.74 -6.31
C TRP A 108 10.68 -0.41 -4.89
N MET A 109 10.40 -1.30 -3.92
CA MET A 109 10.91 -1.21 -2.56
C MET A 109 12.36 -1.71 -2.46
N VAL A 110 12.66 -2.85 -3.08
CA VAL A 110 13.93 -3.56 -2.99
C VAL A 110 15.04 -2.79 -3.71
N LEU A 111 14.78 -2.32 -4.93
CA LEU A 111 15.76 -1.64 -5.79
C LEU A 111 16.48 -0.45 -5.12
N PRO A 112 15.78 0.52 -4.51
CA PRO A 112 16.40 1.63 -3.79
C PRO A 112 16.98 1.23 -2.42
N THR A 113 16.52 0.12 -1.83
CA THR A 113 17.07 -0.41 -0.56
C THR A 113 18.45 -1.03 -0.75
N PHE A 114 18.64 -1.77 -1.84
CA PHE A 114 19.92 -2.40 -2.20
C PHE A 114 20.86 -1.46 -2.97
N GLU A 115 20.51 -0.19 -3.11
CA GLU A 115 21.31 0.84 -3.83
C GLU A 115 21.62 0.47 -5.29
N ILE A 116 20.83 -0.43 -5.89
CA ILE A 116 21.00 -0.90 -7.28
C ILE A 116 20.46 0.15 -8.25
N TRP A 117 19.34 0.80 -7.89
CA TRP A 117 18.71 1.84 -8.72
C TRP A 117 18.22 3.00 -7.84
N GLY A 118 19.15 3.90 -7.51
CA GLY A 118 18.91 5.04 -6.62
C GLY A 118 19.13 4.73 -5.14
N ARG A 119 19.06 5.75 -4.29
CA ARG A 119 19.21 5.63 -2.83
C ARG A 119 18.12 6.45 -2.15
N TYR A 120 17.59 5.95 -1.04
CA TYR A 120 16.77 6.76 -0.14
C TYR A 120 17.65 7.88 0.44
N VAL A 121 17.45 9.10 -0.07
CA VAL A 121 18.11 10.30 0.43
C VAL A 121 17.24 10.88 1.53
N PRO A 122 17.81 11.29 2.67
CA PRO A 122 17.04 12.03 3.66
C PRO A 122 16.54 13.31 3.01
N GLU A 123 15.22 13.42 2.88
CA GLU A 123 14.58 14.72 2.65
C GLU A 123 15.07 15.64 3.79
N GLY A 124 15.96 16.59 3.46
CA GLY A 124 16.39 17.63 4.40
C GLY A 124 15.21 18.50 4.84
N TYR A 125 15.45 19.34 5.85
CA TYR A 125 14.50 20.27 6.48
C TYR A 125 13.25 20.55 5.62
N LEU A 126 12.12 20.00 6.06
CA LEU A 126 10.87 20.75 5.96
C LEU A 126 10.92 21.86 7.00
#